data_AF-A0A4Z2DGJ5-F1
#
_entry.id   AF-A0A4Z2DGJ5-F1
#
_cell.length_a   1.000
_cell.length_b   1.000
_cell.length_c   1.000
_cell.angle_alpha   90.00
_cell.angle_beta   90.00
_cell.angle_gamma   90.00
#
_symmetry.space_group_name_H-M   'P 1'
#
loop_
_entity.id
_entity.type
_entity.pdbx_description
1 polymer ?
#
loop_
_entity_poly.entity_id
_entity_poly.type
_entity_poly.pdbx_seq_one_letter_code
_entity_poly.pdbx_strand_id
1 'polypeptide(L)'
;MNSDAPLESTIAHSNIHSTSIGFGVMAIASHYIFWSFISPVFRRFCLPFLPATSSQLDNTYTLLEYAQSRNCDRSLGSVIDLGSGDGRVLIDLISRPTLKITSAHGVELNRPLVWYSRIKFFYVSKVITTPKVTFTCGNIWKTNLSVYDTVLLFGVDSMMESIEQKMIKELRSGSIVITARYPLPNSEACKSIIDGPHSVFLYKM
;
A
#
# COMPACT_ATOMS: atom_id res chain seq x y z
N MET A 1 22.36 13.23 -68.32
CA MET A 1 23.45 13.48 -67.35
C MET A 1 22.81 14.04 -66.08
N ASN A 2 22.89 13.24 -65.03
CA ASN A 2 22.61 13.42 -63.60
C ASN A 2 21.31 14.12 -63.12
N SER A 3 20.41 13.26 -62.62
CA SER A 3 19.34 13.58 -61.67
C SER A 3 19.82 13.21 -60.25
N ASP A 4 20.60 14.07 -59.60
CA ASP A 4 21.11 13.85 -58.25
C ASP A 4 20.33 14.69 -57.23
N ALA A 5 19.20 14.18 -56.75
CA ALA A 5 18.62 14.55 -55.45
C ALA A 5 17.63 13.47 -54.98
N PRO A 6 18.03 12.58 -54.04
CA PRO A 6 17.07 12.23 -52.97
C PRO A 6 17.66 11.79 -51.61
N LEU A 7 18.98 11.91 -51.36
CA LEU A 7 19.55 11.36 -50.12
C LEU A 7 19.47 12.32 -48.92
N GLU A 8 19.80 13.61 -49.10
CA GLU A 8 19.79 14.58 -47.99
C GLU A 8 18.38 14.88 -47.47
N SER A 9 17.38 14.96 -48.34
CA SER A 9 16.00 15.22 -47.93
C SER A 9 15.42 14.09 -47.08
N THR A 10 15.74 12.84 -47.42
CA THR A 10 15.29 11.66 -46.69
C THR A 10 15.95 11.56 -45.31
N ILE A 11 17.24 11.90 -45.21
CA ILE A 11 17.98 11.94 -43.94
C ILE A 11 17.49 13.09 -43.04
N ALA A 12 17.16 14.25 -43.62
CA ALA A 12 16.59 15.36 -42.87
C ALA A 12 15.22 15.00 -42.27
N HIS A 13 14.34 14.37 -43.07
CA HIS A 13 13.02 13.94 -42.61
C HIS A 13 13.07 12.87 -41.51
N SER A 14 14.00 11.91 -41.57
CA SER A 14 14.13 10.86 -40.54
C SER A 14 14.66 11.41 -39.21
N ASN A 15 15.58 12.37 -39.25
CA ASN A 15 16.10 13.05 -38.06
C ASN A 15 15.06 13.97 -37.40
N ILE A 16 14.24 14.68 -38.19
CA ILE A 16 13.13 15.52 -37.69
C ILE A 16 12.05 14.67 -37.02
N HIS A 17 11.72 13.51 -37.61
CA HIS A 17 10.73 12.60 -37.03
C HIS A 17 11.24 11.99 -35.71
N SER A 18 12.52 11.58 -35.67
CA SER A 18 13.14 10.97 -34.48
C SER A 18 13.29 11.96 -33.32
N THR A 19 13.67 13.21 -33.61
CA THR A 19 13.74 14.28 -32.59
C THR A 19 12.35 14.66 -32.07
N SER A 20 11.35 14.77 -32.93
CA SER A 20 9.97 15.06 -32.54
C SER A 20 9.37 13.96 -31.64
N ILE A 21 9.64 12.69 -31.94
CA ILE A 21 9.26 11.56 -31.09
C ILE A 21 9.97 11.65 -29.72
N GLY A 22 11.27 11.98 -29.70
CA GLY A 22 12.05 12.15 -28.47
C GLY A 22 11.47 13.23 -27.55
N PHE A 23 11.14 14.41 -28.09
CA PHE A 23 10.51 15.49 -27.31
C PHE A 23 9.12 15.09 -26.80
N GLY A 24 8.32 14.37 -27.60
CA GLY A 24 7.01 13.87 -27.17
C GLY A 24 7.12 12.91 -25.98
N VAL A 25 8.03 11.95 -26.03
CA VAL A 25 8.28 11.01 -24.92
C VAL A 25 8.74 11.74 -23.66
N MET A 26 9.64 12.70 -23.79
CA MET A 26 10.15 13.49 -22.66
C MET A 26 9.06 14.38 -22.02
N ALA A 27 8.19 14.98 -22.83
CA ALA A 27 7.08 15.79 -22.35
C ALA A 27 6.05 14.94 -21.59
N ILE A 28 5.72 13.76 -22.13
CA ILE A 28 4.80 12.80 -21.48
C ILE A 28 5.42 12.32 -20.16
N ALA A 29 6.68 11.89 -20.16
CA ALA A 29 7.37 11.44 -18.95
C ALA A 29 7.40 12.54 -17.88
N SER A 30 7.74 13.78 -18.27
CA SER A 30 7.74 14.93 -17.38
C SER A 30 6.35 15.20 -16.80
N HIS A 31 5.32 15.20 -17.64
CA HIS A 31 3.94 15.38 -17.18
C HIS A 31 3.52 14.30 -16.19
N TYR A 32 3.88 13.02 -16.42
CA TYR A 32 3.62 11.93 -15.48
C TYR A 32 4.33 12.12 -14.15
N ILE A 33 5.59 12.58 -14.18
CA ILE A 33 6.37 12.89 -12.97
C ILE A 33 5.67 14.02 -12.21
N PHE A 34 5.41 15.16 -12.86
CA PHE A 34 4.74 16.31 -12.23
C PHE A 34 3.36 15.97 -11.68
N TRP A 35 2.53 15.25 -12.43
CA TRP A 35 1.19 14.86 -11.99
C TRP A 35 1.24 13.93 -10.78
N SER A 36 2.27 13.08 -10.65
CA SER A 36 2.46 12.22 -9.48
C SER A 36 2.73 13.01 -8.20
N PHE A 37 3.33 14.21 -8.30
CA PHE A 37 3.57 15.11 -7.16
C PHE A 37 2.43 16.10 -6.90
N ILE A 38 1.73 16.56 -7.94
CA ILE A 38 0.66 17.56 -7.81
C ILE A 38 -0.70 16.92 -7.50
N SER A 39 -1.02 15.76 -8.10
CA SER A 39 -2.32 15.11 -7.92
C SER A 39 -2.70 14.75 -6.47
N PRO A 40 -1.76 14.52 -5.51
CA PRO A 40 -2.11 14.40 -4.11
C PRO A 40 -2.82 15.63 -3.54
N VAL A 41 -2.41 16.86 -3.92
CA VAL A 41 -2.94 18.13 -3.38
C VAL A 41 -4.45 18.29 -3.61
N PHE A 42 -4.97 17.73 -4.71
CA PHE A 42 -6.39 17.81 -5.03
C PHE A 42 -7.25 16.74 -4.32
N ARG A 43 -6.67 15.97 -3.38
CA ARG A 43 -7.38 14.89 -2.68
C ARG A 43 -7.84 15.36 -1.31
N ARG A 44 -9.07 14.98 -0.95
CA ARG A 44 -9.67 15.23 0.37
C ARG A 44 -8.80 14.71 1.53
N PHE A 45 -8.05 13.65 1.30
CA PHE A 45 -7.08 13.09 2.25
C PHE A 45 -5.69 13.04 1.61
N CYS A 46 -4.82 13.98 1.98
CA CYS A 46 -3.40 13.98 1.63
C CYS A 46 -2.61 13.27 2.74
N LEU A 47 -2.33 11.97 2.57
CA LEU A 47 -1.45 11.24 3.46
C LEU A 47 0.00 11.45 3.00
N PRO A 48 0.86 12.20 3.71
CA PRO A 48 2.28 12.15 3.43
C PRO A 48 2.77 10.73 3.69
N PHE A 49 3.62 10.20 2.81
CA PHE A 49 4.21 8.89 3.03
C PHE A 49 5.09 8.94 4.29
N LEU A 50 4.61 8.33 5.37
CA LEU A 50 5.35 8.17 6.61
C LEU A 50 5.58 6.68 6.84
N PRO A 51 6.80 6.18 6.67
CA PRO A 51 7.07 4.76 6.88
C PRO A 51 6.86 4.36 8.35
N ALA A 52 6.28 3.18 8.57
CA ALA A 52 6.24 2.54 9.88
C ALA A 52 7.67 2.30 10.41
N THR A 53 7.88 2.60 11.68
CA THR A 53 9.14 2.34 12.41
C THR A 53 9.20 0.91 12.91
N SER A 54 10.39 0.41 13.24
CA SER A 54 10.57 -0.94 13.79
C SER A 54 9.75 -1.15 15.07
N SER A 55 9.79 -0.20 16.02
CA SER A 55 9.00 -0.28 17.26
C SER A 55 7.50 -0.40 16.99
N GLN A 56 6.98 0.33 16.00
CA GLN A 56 5.57 0.23 15.64
C GLN A 56 5.22 -1.10 14.97
N LEU A 57 6.13 -1.65 14.15
CA LEU A 57 5.98 -2.98 13.57
C LEU A 57 6.00 -4.07 14.65
N ASP A 58 6.90 -3.98 15.63
CA ASP A 58 6.97 -4.92 16.75
C ASP A 58 5.70 -4.86 17.61
N ASN A 59 5.21 -3.66 17.94
CA ASN A 59 3.94 -3.48 18.65
C ASN A 59 2.75 -4.06 17.86
N THR A 60 2.74 -3.85 16.54
CA THR A 60 1.72 -4.41 15.64
C THR A 60 1.77 -5.93 15.63
N TYR A 61 2.97 -6.50 15.51
CA TYR A 61 3.20 -7.94 15.60
C TYR A 61 2.68 -8.51 16.92
N THR A 62 2.99 -7.90 18.06
CA THR A 62 2.51 -8.34 19.38
C THR A 62 0.98 -8.36 19.47
N LEU A 63 0.30 -7.33 18.96
CA LEU A 63 -1.16 -7.31 18.97
C LEU A 63 -1.78 -8.34 18.01
N LEU A 64 -1.16 -8.55 16.85
CA LEU A 64 -1.60 -9.57 15.89
C LEU A 64 -1.39 -10.99 16.43
N GLU A 65 -0.26 -11.27 17.08
CA GLU A 65 -0.01 -12.56 17.73
C GLU A 65 -1.03 -12.82 18.84
N TYR A 66 -1.35 -11.78 19.64
CA TYR A 66 -2.43 -11.85 20.62
C TYR A 66 -3.78 -12.16 19.95
N ALA A 67 -4.17 -11.41 18.91
CA ALA A 67 -5.43 -11.62 18.20
C ALA A 67 -5.53 -13.04 17.61
N GLN A 68 -4.46 -13.49 16.95
CA GLN A 68 -4.32 -14.85 16.42
C GLN A 68 -4.52 -15.91 17.52
N SER A 69 -3.92 -15.73 18.70
CA SER A 69 -4.04 -16.70 19.81
C SER A 69 -5.48 -16.84 20.32
N ARG A 70 -6.33 -15.82 20.09
CA ARG A 70 -7.73 -15.77 20.52
C ARG A 70 -8.69 -16.27 19.44
N ASN A 71 -8.26 -16.38 18.19
CA ASN A 71 -9.06 -16.94 17.12
C ASN A 71 -9.11 -18.47 17.19
N CYS A 72 -10.27 -19.05 16.87
CA CYS A 72 -10.51 -20.51 16.94
C CYS A 72 -9.57 -21.30 16.01
N ASP A 73 -9.32 -20.79 14.82
CA ASP A 73 -8.42 -21.37 13.82
C ASP A 73 -6.94 -21.02 14.06
N ARG A 74 -6.66 -20.21 15.10
CA ARG A 74 -5.35 -19.64 15.42
C ARG A 74 -4.68 -19.01 14.21
N SER A 75 -5.45 -18.33 13.36
CA SER A 75 -5.01 -17.69 12.12
C SER A 75 -5.43 -16.23 12.07
N LEU A 76 -4.67 -15.43 11.32
CA LEU A 76 -5.06 -14.08 10.91
C LEU A 76 -5.83 -14.09 9.58
N GLY A 77 -5.87 -15.24 8.90
CA GLY A 77 -6.58 -15.43 7.63
C GLY A 77 -5.99 -14.56 6.52
N SER A 78 -6.87 -13.93 5.76
CA SER A 78 -6.53 -12.97 4.71
C SER A 78 -6.33 -11.57 5.29
N VAL A 79 -5.16 -10.98 5.06
CA VAL A 79 -4.74 -9.69 5.60
C VAL A 79 -4.71 -8.63 4.51
N ILE A 80 -5.23 -7.44 4.78
CA ILE A 80 -5.09 -6.26 3.92
C ILE A 80 -4.40 -5.12 4.65
N ASP A 81 -3.47 -4.44 3.98
CA ASP A 81 -2.83 -3.21 4.44
C ASP A 81 -3.32 -2.02 3.60
N LEU A 82 -4.08 -1.12 4.24
CA LEU A 82 -4.71 0.04 3.60
C LEU A 82 -3.76 1.24 3.64
N GLY A 83 -3.28 1.66 2.47
CA GLY A 83 -2.22 2.65 2.36
C GLY A 83 -0.85 2.02 2.60
N SER A 84 -0.58 0.90 1.92
CA SER A 84 0.58 0.05 2.23
C SER A 84 1.93 0.70 1.99
N GLY A 85 1.97 1.85 1.31
CA GLY A 85 3.21 2.58 1.06
C GLY A 85 4.27 1.72 0.38
N ASP A 86 5.44 1.61 1.01
CA ASP A 86 6.57 0.82 0.52
C ASP A 86 6.45 -0.70 0.81
N GLY A 87 5.30 -1.14 1.32
CA GLY A 87 4.96 -2.53 1.62
C GLY A 87 5.65 -3.11 2.86
N ARG A 88 6.36 -2.29 3.65
CA ARG A 88 7.17 -2.78 4.77
C ARG A 88 6.36 -3.51 5.84
N VAL A 89 5.13 -3.09 6.10
CA VAL A 89 4.30 -3.68 7.16
C VAL A 89 4.00 -5.13 6.80
N LEU A 90 3.44 -5.37 5.63
CA LEU A 90 3.17 -6.73 5.16
C LEU A 90 4.46 -7.56 5.04
N ILE A 91 5.55 -6.99 4.52
CA ILE A 91 6.83 -7.70 4.36
C ILE A 91 7.42 -8.10 5.72
N ASP A 92 7.33 -7.24 6.74
CA ASP A 92 7.76 -7.59 8.10
C ASP A 92 6.89 -8.72 8.64
N LEU A 93 5.56 -8.56 8.61
CA LEU A 93 4.62 -9.52 9.20
C LEU A 93 4.72 -10.92 8.59
N ILE A 94 4.84 -11.04 7.26
CA ILE A 94 5.02 -12.36 6.61
C ILE A 94 6.39 -12.99 6.92
N SER A 95 7.37 -12.19 7.33
CA SER A 95 8.69 -12.66 7.74
C SER A 95 8.70 -13.13 9.20
N ARG A 96 7.64 -12.88 9.96
CA ARG A 96 7.47 -13.35 11.35
C ARG A 96 6.93 -14.79 11.34
N PRO A 97 7.71 -15.80 11.76
CA PRO A 97 7.36 -17.21 11.57
C PRO A 97 6.16 -17.70 12.40
N THR A 98 5.79 -16.96 13.45
CA THR A 98 4.67 -17.30 14.35
C THR A 98 3.32 -16.86 13.80
N LEU A 99 3.29 -15.90 12.86
CA LEU A 99 2.06 -15.41 12.27
C LEU A 99 1.59 -16.34 11.15
N LYS A 100 0.35 -16.80 11.27
CA LYS A 100 -0.35 -17.61 10.27
C LYS A 100 -1.23 -16.70 9.43
N ILE A 101 -0.67 -16.29 8.30
CA ILE A 101 -1.33 -15.45 7.30
C ILE A 101 -1.57 -16.32 6.06
N THR A 102 -2.81 -16.41 5.60
CA THR A 102 -3.18 -17.20 4.41
C THR A 102 -2.87 -16.45 3.11
N SER A 103 -3.15 -15.14 3.11
CA SER A 103 -2.81 -14.24 2.00
C SER A 103 -2.67 -12.82 2.51
N ALA A 104 -1.86 -12.01 1.83
CA ALA A 104 -1.66 -10.61 2.17
C ALA A 104 -1.84 -9.71 0.94
N HIS A 105 -2.50 -8.58 1.12
CA HIS A 105 -2.75 -7.62 0.05
C HIS A 105 -2.46 -6.20 0.50
N GLY A 106 -1.47 -5.55 -0.11
CA GLY A 106 -1.21 -4.13 0.10
C GLY A 106 -1.92 -3.28 -0.94
N VAL A 107 -2.74 -2.34 -0.51
CA VAL A 107 -3.38 -1.36 -1.39
C VAL A 107 -2.73 0.00 -1.18
N GLU A 108 -2.20 0.57 -2.24
CA GLU A 108 -1.56 1.88 -2.21
C GLU A 108 -2.03 2.70 -3.41
N LEU A 109 -2.22 4.00 -3.23
CA LEU A 109 -2.70 4.90 -4.28
C LEU A 109 -1.58 5.41 -5.17
N ASN A 110 -0.35 5.48 -4.65
CA ASN A 110 0.86 5.89 -5.35
C ASN A 110 1.48 4.72 -6.15
N ARG A 111 1.37 4.79 -7.48
CA ARG A 111 1.89 3.76 -8.41
C ARG A 111 3.39 3.46 -8.20
N PRO A 112 4.30 4.45 -8.16
CA PRO A 112 5.70 4.23 -7.82
C PRO A 112 5.92 3.40 -6.55
N LEU A 113 5.21 3.69 -5.46
CA LEU A 113 5.33 2.93 -4.21
C LEU A 113 4.86 1.48 -4.36
N VAL A 114 3.80 1.23 -5.12
CA VAL A 114 3.34 -0.13 -5.46
C VAL A 114 4.40 -0.89 -6.26
N TRP A 115 5.09 -0.22 -7.18
CA TRP A 115 6.16 -0.86 -7.96
C TRP A 115 7.35 -1.18 -7.07
N TYR A 116 7.74 -0.24 -6.21
CA TYR A 116 8.78 -0.45 -5.21
C TYR A 116 8.47 -1.62 -4.28
N SER A 117 7.24 -1.70 -3.75
CA SER A 117 6.84 -2.79 -2.85
C SER A 117 6.85 -4.15 -3.53
N ARG A 118 6.40 -4.24 -4.80
CA ARG A 118 6.51 -5.47 -5.61
C ARG A 118 7.95 -5.92 -5.82
N ILE A 119 8.84 -5.00 -6.17
CA ILE A 119 10.27 -5.30 -6.38
C ILE A 119 10.89 -5.76 -5.06
N LYS A 120 10.66 -5.03 -3.97
CA LYS A 120 11.16 -5.37 -2.64
C LYS A 120 10.68 -6.76 -2.20
N PHE A 121 9.38 -7.03 -2.34
CA PHE A 121 8.81 -8.34 -2.02
C PHE A 121 9.38 -9.46 -2.89
N PHE A 122 9.57 -9.23 -4.20
CA PHE A 122 10.18 -10.21 -5.10
C PHE A 122 11.57 -10.67 -4.64
N TYR A 123 12.39 -9.77 -4.08
CA TYR A 123 13.69 -10.15 -3.52
C TYR A 123 13.54 -10.95 -2.22
N VAL A 124 12.65 -10.55 -1.32
CA VAL A 124 12.39 -11.24 -0.05
C VAL A 124 11.81 -12.65 -0.27
N SER A 125 10.89 -12.80 -1.22
CA SER A 125 10.21 -14.06 -1.52
C SER A 125 11.14 -15.14 -2.09
N LYS A 126 12.36 -14.78 -2.51
CA LYS A 126 13.39 -15.77 -2.92
C LYS A 126 14.01 -16.49 -1.74
N VAL A 127 13.97 -15.89 -0.55
CA VAL A 127 14.61 -16.41 0.67
C VAL A 127 13.59 -17.05 1.61
N ILE A 128 12.33 -16.61 1.55
CA ILE A 128 11.28 -17.02 2.48
C ILE A 128 10.12 -17.68 1.73
N THR A 129 9.74 -18.89 2.13
CA THR A 129 8.48 -19.51 1.72
C THR A 129 7.33 -18.74 2.37
N THR A 130 6.64 -17.93 1.59
CA THR A 130 5.63 -16.98 2.08
C THR A 130 4.24 -17.27 1.52
N PRO A 131 3.17 -16.83 2.21
CA PRO A 131 1.83 -16.85 1.65
C PRO A 131 1.74 -15.97 0.40
N LYS A 132 0.62 -16.07 -0.33
CA LYS A 132 0.38 -15.22 -1.50
C LYS A 132 0.32 -13.74 -1.07
N VAL A 133 1.34 -12.96 -1.42
CA VAL A 133 1.37 -11.50 -1.19
C VAL A 133 1.21 -10.77 -2.51
N THR A 134 0.35 -9.75 -2.51
CA THR A 134 0.12 -8.89 -3.67
C THR A 134 0.11 -7.43 -3.26
N PHE A 135 0.56 -6.55 -4.16
CA PHE A 135 0.45 -5.11 -3.99
C PHE A 135 -0.27 -4.53 -5.20
N THR A 136 -1.29 -3.71 -4.99
CA THR A 136 -2.08 -3.12 -6.08
C THR A 136 -2.17 -1.61 -5.95
N CYS A 137 -2.19 -0.95 -7.11
CA CYS A 137 -2.49 0.48 -7.17
C CYS A 137 -4.01 0.64 -7.07
N GLY A 138 -4.50 1.12 -5.93
CA GLY A 138 -5.92 1.18 -5.63
C GLY A 138 -6.28 2.29 -4.67
N ASN A 139 -7.57 2.66 -4.69
CA ASN A 139 -8.12 3.62 -3.74
C ASN A 139 -8.72 2.85 -2.56
N ILE A 140 -8.21 3.11 -1.35
CA ILE A 140 -8.67 2.47 -0.11
C ILE A 140 -10.19 2.55 0.08
N TRP A 141 -10.84 3.64 -0.34
CA TRP A 141 -12.28 3.84 -0.20
C TRP A 141 -13.10 2.92 -1.12
N LYS A 142 -12.54 2.57 -2.28
CA LYS A 142 -13.17 1.70 -3.28
C LYS A 142 -12.84 0.22 -3.08
N THR A 143 -11.83 -0.09 -2.27
CA THR A 143 -11.44 -1.47 -1.97
C THR A 143 -12.52 -2.14 -1.12
N ASN A 144 -12.99 -3.31 -1.56
CA ASN A 144 -13.97 -4.10 -0.81
C ASN A 144 -13.28 -4.79 0.38
N LEU A 145 -13.70 -4.48 1.61
CA LEU A 145 -13.12 -5.06 2.82
C LEU A 145 -13.75 -6.40 3.22
N SER A 146 -14.94 -6.72 2.72
CA SER A 146 -15.71 -7.92 3.12
C SER A 146 -15.08 -9.26 2.77
N VAL A 147 -13.97 -9.26 2.03
CA VAL A 147 -13.22 -10.46 1.64
C VAL A 147 -11.97 -10.69 2.49
N TYR A 148 -11.69 -9.80 3.45
CA TYR A 148 -10.54 -9.88 4.33
C TYR A 148 -10.94 -10.20 5.77
N ASP A 149 -10.11 -11.00 6.44
CA ASP A 149 -10.31 -11.38 7.83
C ASP A 149 -9.61 -10.38 8.77
N THR A 150 -8.48 -9.81 8.33
CA THR A 150 -7.68 -8.86 9.08
C THR A 150 -7.39 -7.60 8.25
N VAL A 151 -7.61 -6.42 8.83
CA VAL A 151 -7.28 -5.12 8.23
C VAL A 151 -6.21 -4.41 9.05
N LEU A 152 -5.19 -3.89 8.37
CA LEU A 152 -4.17 -3.01 8.93
C LEU A 152 -4.35 -1.61 8.35
N LEU A 153 -4.23 -0.60 9.21
CA LEU A 153 -4.33 0.80 8.81
C LEU A 153 -3.30 1.67 9.53
N PHE A 154 -2.41 2.27 8.75
CA PHE A 154 -1.41 3.25 9.20
C PHE A 154 -1.81 4.64 8.69
N GLY A 155 -2.96 5.11 9.16
CA GLY A 155 -3.62 6.33 8.69
C GLY A 155 -3.17 7.60 9.41
N VAL A 156 -3.96 8.66 9.21
CA VAL A 156 -3.88 9.92 9.96
C VAL A 156 -5.21 10.20 10.63
N ASP A 157 -5.16 11.01 11.69
CA ASP A 157 -6.31 11.37 12.53
C ASP A 157 -7.55 11.80 11.72
N SER A 158 -7.38 12.70 10.75
CA SER A 158 -8.48 13.24 9.94
C SER A 158 -9.23 12.21 9.10
N MET A 159 -8.67 11.00 8.93
CA MET A 159 -9.26 9.92 8.17
C MET A 159 -9.99 8.89 9.05
N MET A 160 -9.73 8.87 10.35
CA MET A 160 -10.12 7.76 11.24
C MET A 160 -11.64 7.60 11.39
N GLU A 161 -12.39 8.70 11.39
CA GLU A 161 -13.86 8.62 11.45
C GLU A 161 -14.46 8.01 10.16
N SER A 162 -13.99 8.48 9.00
CA SER A 162 -14.50 8.00 7.71
C SER A 162 -14.13 6.53 7.45
N ILE A 163 -12.93 6.11 7.86
CA ILE A 163 -12.49 4.73 7.67
C ILE A 163 -13.18 3.78 8.66
N GLU A 164 -13.48 4.23 9.88
CA GLU A 164 -14.27 3.49 10.86
C GLU A 164 -15.65 3.14 10.30
N GLN A 165 -16.37 4.13 9.75
CA GLN A 165 -17.67 3.91 9.12
C GLN A 165 -17.61 2.89 7.99
N LYS A 166 -16.55 2.94 7.17
CA LYS A 166 -16.32 1.95 6.11
C LYS A 166 -16.08 0.55 6.68
N MET A 167 -15.25 0.43 7.71
CA MET A 167 -14.94 -0.84 8.37
C MET A 167 -16.20 -1.47 8.97
N ILE A 168 -17.00 -0.72 9.73
CA ILE A 168 -18.27 -1.18 10.32
C ILE A 168 -19.24 -1.65 9.23
N LYS A 169 -19.29 -0.96 8.09
CA LYS A 169 -20.21 -1.28 6.99
C LYS A 169 -19.80 -2.53 6.20
N GLU A 170 -18.52 -2.74 5.99
CA GLU A 170 -18.03 -3.75 5.02
C GLU A 170 -17.39 -4.98 5.66
N LEU A 171 -16.84 -4.88 6.87
CA LEU A 171 -16.20 -6.02 7.51
C LEU A 171 -17.22 -7.03 8.03
N ARG A 172 -16.78 -8.29 8.06
CA ARG A 172 -17.58 -9.36 8.66
C ARG A 172 -17.45 -9.26 10.18
N SER A 173 -18.47 -9.72 10.88
CA SER A 173 -18.38 -9.85 12.33
C SER A 173 -17.25 -10.83 12.69
N GLY A 174 -16.43 -10.45 13.66
CA GLY A 174 -15.24 -11.14 14.09
C GLY A 174 -13.97 -10.74 13.36
N SER A 175 -14.02 -9.89 12.33
CA SER A 175 -12.82 -9.40 11.63
C SER A 175 -11.90 -8.65 12.59
N ILE A 176 -10.59 -8.86 12.41
CA ILE A 176 -9.54 -8.20 13.18
C ILE A 176 -9.19 -6.87 12.50
N VAL A 177 -9.10 -5.81 13.29
CA VAL A 177 -8.61 -4.52 12.79
C VAL A 177 -7.47 -4.04 13.66
N ILE A 178 -6.36 -3.67 13.03
CA ILE A 178 -5.25 -2.96 13.64
C ILE A 178 -5.21 -1.55 13.08
N THR A 179 -5.20 -0.55 13.96
CA THR A 179 -4.85 0.82 13.59
C THR A 179 -3.58 1.26 14.29
N ALA A 180 -2.74 1.98 13.56
CA ALA A 180 -1.47 2.46 14.06
C ALA A 180 -1.52 3.97 14.32
N ARG A 181 -0.92 4.39 15.44
CA ARG A 181 -0.82 5.76 15.99
C ARG A 181 -2.13 6.42 16.37
N TYR A 182 -3.17 6.31 15.55
CA TYR A 182 -4.47 6.91 15.77
C TYR A 182 -5.53 5.82 16.01
N PRO A 183 -6.30 5.90 17.11
CA PRO A 183 -7.41 4.99 17.37
C PRO A 183 -8.62 5.31 16.47
N LEU A 184 -9.53 4.34 16.34
CA LEU A 184 -10.88 4.61 15.84
C LEU A 184 -11.64 5.49 16.86
N PRO A 185 -12.32 6.56 16.43
CA PRO A 185 -12.87 7.54 17.36
C PRO A 185 -14.10 7.07 18.14
N ASN A 186 -14.92 6.15 17.58
CA ASN A 186 -16.16 5.71 18.22
C ASN A 186 -16.12 4.26 18.72
N SER A 187 -15.14 3.47 18.29
CA SER A 187 -14.97 2.07 18.67
C SER A 187 -13.97 1.94 19.81
N GLU A 188 -14.28 1.10 20.79
CA GLU A 188 -13.34 0.78 21.86
C GLU A 188 -12.37 -0.32 21.44
N ALA A 189 -11.08 -0.09 21.67
CA ALA A 189 -10.04 -1.06 21.36
C ALA A 189 -10.11 -2.25 22.34
N CYS A 190 -10.14 -3.47 21.81
CA CYS A 190 -10.04 -4.68 22.63
C CYS A 190 -8.69 -4.77 23.36
N LYS A 191 -7.63 -4.25 22.72
CA LYS A 191 -6.30 -4.14 23.30
C LYS A 191 -5.55 -3.00 22.64
N SER A 192 -4.67 -2.35 23.39
CA SER A 192 -3.83 -1.28 22.86
C SER A 192 -2.44 -1.32 23.48
N ILE A 193 -1.45 -0.91 22.71
CA ILE A 193 -0.10 -0.60 23.21
C ILE A 193 0.05 0.91 23.04
N ILE A 194 0.21 1.64 24.14
CA ILE A 194 0.37 3.10 24.14
C ILE A 194 1.86 3.40 24.25
N ASP A 195 2.44 3.87 23.15
CA ASP A 195 3.87 4.13 22.99
C ASP A 195 4.09 5.36 22.09
N GLY A 196 3.45 6.47 22.45
CA GLY A 196 3.51 7.73 21.70
C GLY A 196 3.21 7.54 20.20
N PRO A 197 4.12 7.95 19.29
CA PRO A 197 3.90 7.79 17.85
C PRO A 197 3.90 6.34 17.36
N HIS A 198 4.34 5.38 18.19
CA HIS A 198 4.38 3.94 17.90
C HIS A 198 3.21 3.18 18.51
N SER A 199 2.22 3.89 19.04
CA SER A 199 1.01 3.29 19.60
C SER A 199 0.28 2.47 18.54
N VAL A 200 -0.35 1.37 18.97
CA VAL A 200 -1.14 0.48 18.09
C VAL A 200 -2.39 0.02 18.84
N PHE A 201 -3.51 -0.08 18.13
CA PHE A 201 -4.81 -0.41 18.67
C PHE A 201 -5.38 -1.62 17.91
N LEU A 202 -5.95 -2.57 18.66
CA LEU A 202 -6.59 -3.78 18.16
C LEU A 202 -8.09 -3.72 18.43
N TYR A 203 -8.87 -4.00 17.41
CA TYR A 203 -10.32 -4.07 17.46
C TYR A 203 -10.80 -5.41 16.90
N LYS A 204 -12.00 -5.80 17.35
CA LYS A 204 -12.77 -6.89 16.78
C LYS A 204 -14.12 -6.35 16.36
N MET A 205 -14.40 -6.42 15.06
CA MET A 205 -15.66 -5.92 14.46
C MET A 205 -16.81 -6.90 14.61
#